data_AF-A0A945X132-F1
#
_entry.id   AF-A0A945X132-F1
#
_cell.length_a   1.000
_cell.length_b   1.000
_cell.length_c   1.000
_cell.angle_alpha   90.00
_cell.angle_beta   90.00
_cell.angle_gamma   90.00
#
_symmetry.space_group_name_H-M   'P 1'
#
loop_
_entity.id
_entity.type
_entity.pdbx_description
1 polymer ?
#
loop_
_entity_poly.entity_id
_entity_poly.type
_entity_poly.pdbx_seq_one_letter_code
_entity_poly.pdbx_strand_id
1 'polypeptide(L)'
;MSIALTVFAAATASAQPTRPRDTIPSDATETVRRHVESLYSTDVNVRCDAAFALGKLGDEALPALPFLAELLVDDELRWWHFKGDTPGEEAARALLAMGRVSTPCLVDALQYPKARKWTVFALRRMQDPAAAEGLLALLDREEAPDILIAAVGALGEIGFGQATPRLVQMIREASTVTLRAAAVRALGGTGGDGAAPVLICLVEADPSADVRCAAALALGQTGGPHAVKVLVRVASGDTVTVRREAVRALGTLKATEAVDALLELLDLPDLQEYAAWALGEIGDVRAAAGLLRTAETAPRVGTRSGAVDSLGRLGATSVIDGVLGVAERDPSPFVRRRAVMVLCACSPPVAAEPLIRLLGEESDVTVRGALARALGREGSTRARQILEELITSDEHWYVRKAAVDALAEIPGEHGVLRLAAGDTHPAVRLAVEKASESRHH
;
A
#
# COMPACT_ATOMS: atom_id res chain seq x y z
N MET A 1 21.09 -29.46 -20.87
CA MET A 1 21.64 -29.95 -19.59
C MET A 1 23.09 -30.40 -19.85
N SER A 2 24.08 -29.50 -19.74
CA SER A 2 25.54 -29.85 -19.62
C SER A 2 26.52 -28.67 -19.64
N ILE A 3 26.09 -27.41 -19.90
CA ILE A 3 26.99 -26.24 -19.78
C ILE A 3 26.85 -25.57 -18.39
N ALA A 4 25.67 -25.63 -17.77
CA ALA A 4 25.40 -25.00 -16.47
C ALA A 4 26.12 -25.66 -15.28
N LEU A 5 26.38 -26.98 -15.34
CA LEU A 5 26.94 -27.76 -14.23
C LEU A 5 28.43 -27.51 -13.97
N THR A 6 29.19 -27.06 -14.97
CA THR A 6 30.65 -26.94 -14.88
C THR A 6 31.11 -25.55 -14.43
N VAL A 7 30.23 -24.53 -14.52
CA VAL A 7 30.65 -23.12 -14.42
C VAL A 7 30.78 -22.63 -12.97
N PHE A 8 30.00 -23.17 -12.04
CA PHE A 8 29.93 -22.61 -10.69
C PHE A 8 30.78 -23.34 -9.63
N ALA A 9 31.39 -24.48 -9.96
CA ALA A 9 32.23 -25.23 -9.00
C ALA A 9 33.50 -24.45 -8.56
N ALA A 10 33.89 -23.40 -9.30
CA ALA A 10 35.03 -22.54 -8.97
C ALA A 10 34.68 -21.31 -8.11
N ALA A 11 33.39 -20.96 -7.96
CA ALA A 11 32.92 -19.72 -7.32
C ALA A 11 32.98 -19.73 -5.78
N THR A 12 33.51 -20.79 -5.16
CA THR A 12 33.42 -20.95 -3.70
C THR A 12 34.45 -20.14 -2.92
N ALA A 13 35.52 -19.65 -3.57
CA ALA A 13 36.64 -18.96 -2.93
C ALA A 13 36.86 -17.49 -3.33
N SER A 14 36.36 -17.04 -4.49
CA SER A 14 36.58 -15.67 -4.98
C SER A 14 35.31 -14.83 -4.85
N ALA A 15 35.47 -13.58 -4.41
CA ALA A 15 34.41 -12.55 -4.45
C ALA A 15 34.09 -12.11 -5.88
N GLN A 16 34.94 -12.43 -6.86
CA GLN A 16 34.83 -12.00 -8.25
C GLN A 16 34.20 -13.09 -9.13
N PRO A 17 33.62 -12.73 -10.29
CA PRO A 17 33.18 -13.71 -11.28
C PRO A 17 34.33 -14.64 -11.68
N THR A 18 34.01 -15.92 -11.87
CA THR A 18 34.97 -16.97 -12.20
C THR A 18 34.95 -17.36 -13.66
N ARG A 19 33.88 -17.02 -14.38
CA ARG A 19 33.80 -17.16 -15.83
C ARG A 19 34.95 -16.41 -16.51
N PRO A 20 35.55 -16.95 -17.57
CA PRO A 20 36.65 -16.27 -18.22
C PRO A 20 36.17 -15.08 -19.07
N ARG A 21 36.99 -14.02 -19.13
CA ARG A 21 36.62 -12.72 -19.73
C ARG A 21 36.39 -12.77 -21.24
N ASP A 22 36.93 -13.78 -21.91
CA ASP A 22 36.73 -14.06 -23.34
C ASP A 22 35.32 -14.58 -23.65
N THR A 23 34.54 -14.94 -22.63
CA THR A 23 33.12 -15.34 -22.79
C THR A 23 32.15 -14.14 -22.84
N ILE A 24 32.65 -12.92 -22.67
CA ILE A 24 31.84 -11.71 -22.82
C ILE A 24 31.40 -11.62 -24.30
N PRO A 25 30.10 -11.60 -24.61
CA PRO A 25 29.63 -11.64 -25.99
C PRO A 25 30.19 -10.47 -26.82
N SER A 26 30.76 -10.79 -28.00
CA SER A 26 31.42 -9.81 -28.87
C SER A 26 30.46 -8.78 -29.48
N ASP A 27 29.17 -9.11 -29.50
CA ASP A 27 28.06 -8.26 -29.93
C ASP A 27 27.56 -7.30 -28.82
N ALA A 28 28.04 -7.45 -27.58
CA ALA A 28 27.75 -6.50 -26.52
C ALA A 28 28.41 -5.14 -26.80
N THR A 29 27.74 -4.06 -26.38
CA THR A 29 28.28 -2.70 -26.52
C THR A 29 29.59 -2.55 -25.74
N GLU A 30 30.48 -1.65 -26.19
CA GLU A 30 31.74 -1.33 -25.48
C GLU A 30 31.46 -0.96 -24.01
N THR A 31 30.39 -0.20 -23.77
CA THR A 31 29.96 0.20 -22.43
C THR A 31 29.67 -1.02 -21.55
N VAL A 32 28.89 -1.99 -22.05
CA VAL A 32 28.56 -3.23 -21.32
C VAL A 32 29.83 -4.04 -21.07
N ARG A 33 30.70 -4.23 -22.07
CA ARG A 33 31.96 -4.96 -21.92
C ARG A 33 32.85 -4.36 -20.83
N ARG A 34 33.06 -3.04 -20.87
CA ARG A 34 33.85 -2.32 -19.87
C ARG A 34 33.30 -2.50 -18.45
N HIS A 35 31.98 -2.44 -18.28
CA HIS A 35 31.39 -2.66 -16.96
C HIS A 35 31.50 -4.12 -16.50
N VAL A 36 31.34 -5.10 -17.39
CA VAL A 36 31.58 -6.51 -17.05
C VAL A 36 33.03 -6.75 -16.66
N GLU A 37 34.00 -6.16 -17.36
CA GLU A 37 35.42 -6.24 -16.98
C GLU A 37 35.69 -5.66 -15.58
N SER A 38 35.03 -4.56 -15.23
CA SER A 38 35.13 -3.94 -13.90
C SER A 38 34.58 -4.82 -12.77
N LEU A 39 33.71 -5.81 -13.05
CA LEU A 39 33.28 -6.79 -12.05
C LEU A 39 34.42 -7.69 -11.56
N TYR A 40 35.54 -7.77 -12.29
CA TYR A 40 36.74 -8.51 -11.87
C TYR A 40 37.74 -7.64 -11.08
N SER A 41 37.37 -6.40 -10.72
CA SER A 41 38.24 -5.53 -9.95
C SER A 41 38.49 -6.06 -8.54
N THR A 42 39.70 -5.89 -8.02
CA THR A 42 40.01 -6.17 -6.61
C THR A 42 39.39 -5.13 -5.67
N ASP A 43 39.01 -3.97 -6.20
CA ASP A 43 38.31 -2.93 -5.44
C ASP A 43 36.79 -3.19 -5.42
N VAL A 44 36.26 -3.43 -4.22
CA VAL A 44 34.83 -3.63 -3.94
C VAL A 44 33.96 -2.49 -4.47
N ASN A 45 34.46 -1.24 -4.44
CA ASN A 45 33.70 -0.09 -4.90
C ASN A 45 33.48 -0.16 -6.41
N VAL A 46 34.52 -0.53 -7.15
CA VAL A 46 34.49 -0.68 -8.61
C VAL A 46 33.52 -1.78 -9.02
N ARG A 47 33.48 -2.91 -8.29
CA ARG A 47 32.55 -4.01 -8.59
C ARG A 47 31.09 -3.60 -8.37
N CYS A 48 30.80 -2.95 -7.25
CA CYS A 48 29.46 -2.40 -6.99
C CYS A 48 29.03 -1.36 -8.03
N ASP A 49 29.91 -0.40 -8.38
CA ASP A 49 29.58 0.66 -9.35
C ASP A 49 29.34 0.08 -10.75
N ALA A 50 30.10 -0.96 -11.10
CA ALA A 50 29.89 -1.70 -12.33
C ALA A 50 28.56 -2.46 -12.35
N ALA A 51 28.21 -3.17 -11.27
CA ALA A 51 26.92 -3.84 -11.15
C ALA A 51 25.75 -2.83 -11.23
N PHE A 52 25.85 -1.71 -10.53
CA PHE A 52 24.87 -0.63 -10.59
C PHE A 52 24.72 -0.06 -12.01
N ALA A 53 25.84 0.22 -12.69
CA ALA A 53 25.84 0.74 -14.05
C ALA A 53 25.19 -0.25 -15.04
N LEU A 54 25.48 -1.55 -14.92
CA LEU A 54 24.84 -2.60 -15.73
C LEU A 54 23.33 -2.64 -15.49
N GLY A 55 22.88 -2.49 -14.25
CA GLY A 55 21.44 -2.39 -13.94
C GLY A 55 20.76 -1.16 -14.58
N LYS A 56 21.46 -0.03 -14.71
CA LYS A 56 20.94 1.18 -15.35
C LYS A 56 20.82 1.06 -16.87
N LEU A 57 21.61 0.20 -17.50
CA LEU A 57 21.54 -0.09 -18.93
C LEU A 57 20.35 -0.98 -19.28
N GLY A 58 19.74 -1.68 -18.31
CA GLY A 58 18.57 -2.53 -18.53
C GLY A 58 18.82 -3.60 -19.60
N ASP A 59 17.96 -3.63 -20.62
CA ASP A 59 17.99 -4.65 -21.69
C ASP A 59 19.31 -4.64 -22.51
N GLU A 60 20.02 -3.52 -22.59
CA GLU A 60 21.32 -3.47 -23.27
C GLU A 60 22.37 -4.34 -22.57
N ALA A 61 22.23 -4.54 -21.26
CA ALA A 61 23.15 -5.30 -20.42
C ALA A 61 22.74 -6.76 -20.22
N LEU A 62 21.78 -7.30 -20.99
CA LEU A 62 21.43 -8.74 -20.95
C LEU A 62 22.64 -9.68 -21.15
N PRO A 63 23.64 -9.37 -22.00
CA PRO A 63 24.88 -10.15 -22.08
C PRO A 63 25.63 -10.29 -20.75
N ALA A 64 25.41 -9.38 -19.79
CA ALA A 64 26.07 -9.39 -18.49
C ALA A 64 25.38 -10.28 -17.45
N LEU A 65 24.18 -10.84 -17.74
CA LEU A 65 23.40 -11.66 -16.80
C LEU A 65 24.23 -12.77 -16.11
N PRO A 66 25.05 -13.58 -16.83
CA PRO A 66 25.80 -14.65 -16.19
C PRO A 66 26.88 -14.14 -15.22
N PHE A 67 27.45 -12.97 -15.48
CA PHE A 67 28.49 -12.36 -14.65
C PHE A 67 27.90 -11.72 -13.40
N LEU A 68 26.75 -11.06 -13.53
CA LEU A 68 25.98 -10.54 -12.39
C LEU A 68 25.49 -11.68 -11.50
N ALA A 69 25.03 -12.80 -12.07
CA ALA A 69 24.63 -13.97 -11.30
C ALA A 69 25.77 -14.57 -10.48
N GLU A 70 27.00 -14.62 -11.01
CA GLU A 70 28.17 -15.05 -10.26
C GLU A 70 28.57 -14.06 -9.16
N LEU A 71 28.36 -12.77 -9.36
CA LEU A 71 28.66 -11.74 -8.36
C LEU A 71 27.72 -11.79 -7.14
N LEU A 72 26.60 -12.52 -7.20
CA LEU A 72 25.67 -12.65 -6.07
C LEU A 72 26.30 -13.25 -4.80
N VAL A 73 27.43 -13.94 -4.92
CA VAL A 73 28.17 -14.50 -3.76
C VAL A 73 29.06 -13.48 -3.04
N ASP A 74 29.20 -12.28 -3.60
CA ASP A 74 30.10 -11.24 -3.14
C ASP A 74 29.48 -10.38 -2.03
N ASP A 75 29.76 -10.78 -0.78
CA ASP A 75 29.32 -10.08 0.43
C ASP A 75 30.38 -9.11 0.99
N GLU A 76 31.40 -8.72 0.20
CA GLU A 76 32.42 -7.79 0.66
C GLU A 76 31.80 -6.40 0.95
N LEU A 77 32.02 -5.89 2.17
CA LEU A 77 31.47 -4.60 2.60
C LEU A 77 32.30 -3.43 2.07
N ARG A 78 31.62 -2.34 1.68
CA ARG A 78 32.27 -1.04 1.38
C ARG A 78 32.71 -0.35 2.68
N TRP A 79 34.00 -0.05 2.83
CA TRP A 79 34.58 0.44 4.10
C TRP A 79 34.23 1.91 4.46
N TRP A 80 33.63 2.70 3.56
CA TRP A 80 33.46 4.16 3.74
C TRP A 80 32.05 4.72 3.51
N HIS A 81 31.03 3.88 3.31
CA HIS A 81 29.63 4.32 3.25
C HIS A 81 28.81 3.75 4.40
N PHE A 82 28.11 4.63 5.13
CA PHE A 82 27.15 4.26 6.20
C PHE A 82 25.92 3.48 5.67
N LYS A 83 25.84 3.24 4.36
CA LYS A 83 24.95 2.27 3.71
C LYS A 83 25.79 1.07 3.25
N GLY A 84 25.65 -0.04 3.96
CA GLY A 84 26.36 -1.29 3.72
C GLY A 84 25.87 -2.05 2.48
N ASP A 85 25.98 -1.44 1.30
CA ASP A 85 25.70 -2.10 0.02
C ASP A 85 26.91 -2.97 -0.36
N THR A 86 26.67 -4.25 -0.73
CA THR A 86 27.68 -5.22 -1.20
C THR A 86 27.60 -5.39 -2.72
N PRO A 87 28.65 -5.87 -3.41
CA PRO A 87 28.56 -6.14 -4.85
C PRO A 87 27.47 -7.17 -5.18
N GLY A 88 27.24 -8.17 -4.32
CA GLY A 88 26.15 -9.13 -4.46
C GLY A 88 24.77 -8.50 -4.35
N GLU A 89 24.59 -7.53 -3.44
CA GLU A 89 23.34 -6.76 -3.36
C GLU A 89 23.10 -5.92 -4.61
N GLU A 90 24.13 -5.22 -5.10
CA GLU A 90 24.03 -4.43 -6.33
C GLU A 90 23.79 -5.31 -7.56
N ALA A 91 24.40 -6.49 -7.62
CA ALA A 91 24.10 -7.48 -8.64
C ALA A 91 22.64 -7.92 -8.60
N ALA A 92 22.07 -8.22 -7.43
CA ALA A 92 20.66 -8.56 -7.29
C ALA A 92 19.74 -7.41 -7.71
N ARG A 93 20.07 -6.15 -7.38
CA ARG A 93 19.33 -4.96 -7.84
C ARG A 93 19.44 -4.78 -9.36
N ALA A 94 20.59 -5.05 -9.95
CA ALA A 94 20.78 -4.99 -11.40
C ALA A 94 19.97 -6.07 -12.12
N LEU A 95 19.99 -7.31 -11.64
CA LEU A 95 19.19 -8.41 -12.17
C LEU A 95 17.69 -8.14 -12.04
N LEU A 96 17.25 -7.50 -10.95
CA LEU A 96 15.88 -7.03 -10.77
C LEU A 96 15.51 -5.95 -11.80
N ALA A 97 16.41 -5.00 -12.08
CA ALA A 97 16.18 -3.94 -13.06
C ALA A 97 16.06 -4.48 -14.50
N MET A 98 16.70 -5.61 -14.80
CA MET A 98 16.59 -6.33 -16.07
C MET A 98 15.27 -7.13 -16.18
N GLY A 99 14.50 -7.27 -15.10
CA GLY A 99 13.19 -7.92 -15.11
C GLY A 99 13.25 -9.44 -15.26
N ARG A 100 12.13 -10.05 -15.67
CA ARG A 100 11.88 -11.51 -15.63
C ARG A 100 12.84 -12.37 -16.46
N VAL A 101 13.55 -11.77 -17.41
CA VAL A 101 14.60 -12.45 -18.17
C VAL A 101 15.75 -12.95 -17.27
N SER A 102 15.96 -12.35 -16.10
CA SER A 102 16.95 -12.78 -15.12
C SER A 102 16.48 -13.92 -14.20
N THR A 103 15.18 -14.25 -14.19
CA THR A 103 14.63 -15.29 -13.30
C THR A 103 15.35 -16.63 -13.43
N PRO A 104 15.66 -17.16 -14.64
CA PRO A 104 16.33 -18.45 -14.77
C PRO A 104 17.71 -18.49 -14.09
N CYS A 105 18.54 -17.44 -14.27
CA CYS A 105 19.87 -17.41 -13.66
C CYS A 105 19.80 -17.20 -12.15
N LEU A 106 18.79 -16.48 -11.64
CA LEU A 106 18.52 -16.38 -10.22
C LEU A 106 18.06 -17.71 -9.63
N VAL A 107 17.18 -18.45 -10.30
CA VAL A 107 16.77 -19.80 -9.85
C VAL A 107 17.98 -20.74 -9.79
N ASP A 108 18.86 -20.70 -10.79
CA ASP A 108 20.12 -21.45 -10.76
C ASP A 108 21.02 -21.02 -9.57
N ALA A 109 21.08 -19.72 -9.28
CA ALA A 109 21.89 -19.18 -8.19
C ALA A 109 21.46 -19.66 -6.79
N LEU A 110 20.20 -20.11 -6.62
CA LEU A 110 19.72 -20.71 -5.36
C LEU A 110 20.50 -21.98 -4.97
N GLN A 111 21.20 -22.61 -5.90
CA GLN A 111 22.05 -23.76 -5.59
C GLN A 111 23.24 -23.37 -4.70
N TYR A 112 23.71 -22.12 -4.73
CA TYR A 112 24.92 -21.66 -4.06
C TYR A 112 24.62 -20.97 -2.72
N PRO A 113 25.05 -21.53 -1.56
CA PRO A 113 24.69 -21.00 -0.25
C PRO A 113 24.95 -19.50 -0.06
N LYS A 114 26.10 -18.99 -0.52
CA LYS A 114 26.47 -17.57 -0.41
C LYS A 114 25.58 -16.65 -1.26
N ALA A 115 25.06 -17.12 -2.40
CA ALA A 115 24.21 -16.32 -3.27
C ALA A 115 22.75 -16.25 -2.78
N ARG A 116 22.30 -17.20 -1.95
CA ARG A 116 20.87 -17.38 -1.62
C ARG A 116 20.22 -16.13 -1.04
N LYS A 117 20.91 -15.41 -0.15
CA LYS A 117 20.39 -14.18 0.48
C LYS A 117 19.94 -13.16 -0.58
N TRP A 118 20.84 -12.78 -1.47
CA TRP A 118 20.58 -11.77 -2.50
C TRP A 118 19.70 -12.30 -3.64
N THR A 119 19.82 -13.60 -3.94
CA THR A 119 18.98 -14.28 -4.91
C THR A 119 17.52 -14.27 -4.48
N VAL A 120 17.21 -14.69 -3.25
CA VAL A 120 15.85 -14.69 -2.71
C VAL A 120 15.31 -13.26 -2.60
N PHE A 121 16.15 -12.29 -2.22
CA PHE A 121 15.77 -10.87 -2.24
C PHE A 121 15.31 -10.41 -3.63
N ALA A 122 16.06 -10.71 -4.69
CA ALA A 122 15.69 -10.35 -6.05
C ALA A 122 14.41 -11.07 -6.47
N LEU A 123 14.34 -12.40 -6.33
CA LEU A 123 13.20 -13.21 -6.72
C LEU A 123 11.90 -12.78 -6.04
N ARG A 124 11.95 -12.46 -4.75
CA ARG A 124 10.78 -11.94 -4.02
C ARG A 124 10.24 -10.65 -4.62
N ARG A 125 11.11 -9.70 -4.95
CA ARG A 125 10.71 -8.41 -5.54
C ARG A 125 10.22 -8.57 -6.99
N MET A 126 10.72 -9.57 -7.70
CA MET A 126 10.29 -9.88 -9.07
C MET A 126 8.89 -10.48 -9.13
N GLN A 127 8.51 -11.28 -8.12
CA GLN A 127 7.23 -12.01 -8.06
C GLN A 127 6.96 -12.80 -9.36
N ASP A 128 8.01 -13.39 -9.94
CA ASP A 128 7.89 -14.17 -11.17
C ASP A 128 7.54 -15.63 -10.83
N PRO A 129 6.42 -16.18 -11.32
CA PRO A 129 6.00 -17.55 -11.02
C PRO A 129 7.04 -18.63 -11.40
N ALA A 130 7.91 -18.35 -12.38
CA ALA A 130 8.98 -19.27 -12.75
C ALA A 130 9.99 -19.54 -11.62
N ALA A 131 10.04 -18.68 -10.59
CA ALA A 131 10.90 -18.85 -9.42
C ALA A 131 10.33 -19.80 -8.36
N ALA A 132 9.04 -20.12 -8.41
CA ALA A 132 8.32 -20.71 -7.31
C ALA A 132 8.83 -22.11 -6.92
N GLU A 133 9.09 -22.97 -7.91
CA GLU A 133 9.64 -24.32 -7.68
C GLU A 133 11.03 -24.28 -7.05
N GLY A 134 11.89 -23.36 -7.51
CA GLY A 134 13.22 -23.16 -6.94
C GLY A 134 13.17 -22.68 -5.49
N LEU A 135 12.26 -21.76 -5.19
CA LEU A 135 12.02 -21.25 -3.83
C LEU A 135 11.40 -22.32 -2.92
N LEU A 136 10.53 -23.18 -3.44
CA LEU A 136 9.96 -24.31 -2.69
C LEU A 136 11.05 -25.32 -2.33
N ALA A 137 11.89 -25.71 -3.30
CA ALA A 137 13.00 -26.63 -3.07
C ALA A 137 14.05 -26.08 -2.09
N LEU A 138 14.16 -24.75 -1.95
CA LEU A 138 15.03 -24.13 -0.96
C LEU A 138 14.54 -24.38 0.47
N LEU A 139 13.23 -24.53 0.70
CA LEU A 139 12.67 -24.76 2.05
C LEU A 139 13.06 -26.12 2.65
N ASP A 140 13.51 -27.07 1.83
CA ASP A 140 13.94 -28.41 2.28
C ASP A 140 15.44 -28.46 2.66
N ARG A 141 16.13 -27.33 2.58
CA ARG A 141 17.56 -27.22 2.90
C ARG A 141 17.76 -26.64 4.30
N GLU A 142 18.90 -26.97 4.91
CA GLU A 142 19.36 -26.32 6.13
C GLU A 142 19.79 -24.88 5.80
N GLU A 143 19.09 -23.92 6.41
CA GLU A 143 19.20 -22.51 6.07
C GLU A 143 19.07 -21.59 7.28
N ALA A 144 19.64 -20.38 7.14
CA ALA A 144 19.41 -19.32 8.10
C ALA A 144 17.92 -18.91 8.12
N PRO A 145 17.32 -18.65 9.30
CA PRO A 145 15.91 -18.27 9.42
C PRO A 145 15.53 -17.08 8.54
N ASP A 146 16.43 -16.10 8.36
CA ASP A 146 16.15 -14.90 7.55
C ASP A 146 15.96 -15.22 6.06
N ILE A 147 16.75 -16.17 5.53
CA ILE A 147 16.63 -16.64 4.13
C ILE A 147 15.32 -17.40 3.96
N LEU A 148 15.00 -18.28 4.90
CA LEU A 148 13.74 -19.02 4.89
C LEU A 148 12.52 -18.09 4.99
N ILE A 149 12.54 -17.09 5.87
CA ILE A 149 11.49 -16.06 5.97
C ILE A 149 11.29 -15.35 4.64
N ALA A 150 12.39 -14.96 3.98
CA ALA A 150 12.33 -14.27 2.69
C ALA A 150 11.78 -15.19 1.58
N ALA A 151 12.18 -16.46 1.53
CA ALA A 151 11.74 -17.43 0.54
C ALA A 151 10.25 -17.78 0.71
N VAL A 152 9.83 -18.02 1.96
CA VAL A 152 8.42 -18.23 2.32
C VAL A 152 7.56 -17.02 1.96
N GLY A 153 8.04 -15.81 2.26
CA GLY A 153 7.36 -14.57 1.86
C GLY A 153 7.21 -14.45 0.34
N ALA A 154 8.26 -14.78 -0.41
CA ALA A 154 8.22 -14.80 -1.87
C ALA A 154 7.18 -15.78 -2.42
N LEU A 155 7.10 -17.00 -1.87
CA LEU A 155 6.11 -18.00 -2.28
C LEU A 155 4.67 -17.54 -2.04
N GLY A 156 4.43 -16.86 -0.91
CA GLY A 156 3.13 -16.28 -0.60
C GLY A 156 2.75 -15.13 -1.53
N GLU A 157 3.69 -14.24 -1.85
CA GLU A 157 3.47 -13.11 -2.76
C GLU A 157 3.30 -13.54 -4.22
N ILE A 158 3.99 -14.61 -4.65
CA ILE A 158 3.83 -15.22 -5.97
C ILE A 158 2.45 -15.90 -6.11
N GLY A 159 1.83 -16.33 -5.00
CA GLY A 159 0.59 -17.09 -5.03
C GLY A 159 0.79 -18.56 -5.43
N PHE A 160 1.88 -19.18 -4.95
CA PHE A 160 2.21 -20.57 -5.33
C PHE A 160 1.50 -21.59 -4.44
N GLY A 161 0.25 -21.95 -4.79
CA GLY A 161 -0.60 -22.87 -4.03
C GLY A 161 0.00 -24.26 -3.77
N GLN A 162 0.91 -24.74 -4.63
CA GLN A 162 1.59 -26.03 -4.41
C GLN A 162 2.53 -26.00 -3.20
N ALA A 163 2.94 -24.82 -2.70
CA ALA A 163 3.72 -24.70 -1.47
C ALA A 163 2.90 -24.96 -0.20
N THR A 164 1.56 -24.97 -0.25
CA THR A 164 0.70 -25.08 0.94
C THR A 164 1.05 -26.27 1.85
N PRO A 165 1.21 -27.51 1.36
CA PRO A 165 1.56 -28.64 2.22
C PRO A 165 2.91 -28.45 2.95
N ARG A 166 3.92 -27.93 2.24
CA ARG A 166 5.25 -27.70 2.80
C ARG A 166 5.24 -26.58 3.84
N LEU A 167 4.52 -25.50 3.57
CA LEU A 167 4.34 -24.39 4.53
C LEU A 167 3.60 -24.85 5.79
N VAL A 168 2.58 -25.70 5.68
CA VAL A 168 1.89 -26.30 6.83
C VAL A 168 2.84 -27.14 7.68
N GLN A 169 3.70 -27.96 7.04
CA GLN A 169 4.74 -28.70 7.74
C GLN A 169 5.72 -27.77 8.45
N MET A 170 6.18 -26.72 7.75
CA MET A 170 7.13 -25.74 8.28
C MET A 170 6.61 -24.98 9.50
N ILE A 171 5.31 -24.67 9.55
CA ILE A 171 4.67 -24.05 10.73
C ILE A 171 4.83 -24.92 11.97
N ARG A 172 4.75 -26.26 11.82
CA ARG A 172 4.88 -27.21 12.94
C ARG A 172 6.33 -27.38 13.39
N GLU A 173 7.27 -27.30 12.44
CA GLU A 173 8.71 -27.51 12.66
C GLU A 173 9.46 -26.23 13.05
N ALA A 174 8.86 -25.06 12.84
CA ALA A 174 9.53 -23.77 12.98
C ALA A 174 10.13 -23.58 14.38
N SER A 175 11.45 -23.37 14.41
CA SER A 175 12.22 -23.11 15.63
C SER A 175 11.97 -21.72 16.23
N THR A 176 11.54 -20.76 15.42
CA THR A 176 11.29 -19.38 15.85
C THR A 176 9.85 -18.95 15.59
N VAL A 177 9.33 -18.08 16.46
CA VAL A 177 8.00 -17.45 16.29
C VAL A 177 7.95 -16.64 15.01
N THR A 178 9.05 -15.98 14.63
CA THR A 178 9.13 -15.15 13.41
C THR A 178 9.00 -15.98 12.14
N LEU A 179 9.68 -17.12 12.07
CA LEU A 179 9.58 -18.04 10.93
C LEU A 179 8.19 -18.66 10.85
N ARG A 180 7.64 -19.09 12.00
CA ARG A 180 6.28 -19.62 12.07
C ARG A 180 5.27 -18.59 11.55
N ALA A 181 5.31 -17.37 12.08
CA ALA A 181 4.42 -16.29 11.63
C ALA A 181 4.60 -15.95 10.14
N ALA A 182 5.82 -15.98 9.60
CA ALA A 182 6.06 -15.77 8.17
C ALA A 182 5.40 -16.86 7.31
N ALA A 183 5.51 -18.13 7.70
CA ALA A 183 4.85 -19.25 7.02
C ALA A 183 3.32 -19.15 7.10
N VAL A 184 2.76 -18.74 8.25
CA VAL A 184 1.32 -18.48 8.36
C VAL A 184 0.86 -17.37 7.42
N ARG A 185 1.59 -16.24 7.32
CA ARG A 185 1.23 -15.16 6.39
C ARG A 185 1.30 -15.63 4.93
N ALA A 186 2.36 -16.38 4.59
CA ALA A 186 2.53 -16.89 3.23
C ALA A 186 1.38 -17.83 2.83
N LEU A 187 0.89 -18.67 3.74
CA LEU A 187 -0.27 -19.53 3.48
C LEU A 187 -1.49 -18.74 2.98
N GLY A 188 -1.77 -17.57 3.55
CA GLY A 188 -2.87 -16.70 3.11
C GLY A 188 -2.73 -16.22 1.67
N GLY A 189 -1.51 -15.89 1.26
CA GLY A 189 -1.19 -15.43 -0.10
C GLY A 189 -1.08 -16.56 -1.14
N THR A 190 -0.78 -17.80 -0.73
CA THR A 190 -0.56 -18.91 -1.68
C THR A 190 -1.79 -19.28 -2.52
N GLY A 191 -3.00 -19.01 -2.03
CA GLY A 191 -4.24 -19.42 -2.70
C GLY A 191 -4.44 -20.93 -2.83
N GLY A 192 -3.62 -21.75 -2.13
CA GLY A 192 -3.72 -23.21 -2.18
C GLY A 192 -4.81 -23.78 -1.29
N ASP A 193 -5.40 -24.89 -1.74
CA ASP A 193 -6.41 -25.63 -0.98
C ASP A 193 -5.86 -26.13 0.37
N GLY A 194 -6.71 -26.13 1.40
CA GLY A 194 -6.36 -26.64 2.72
C GLY A 194 -5.61 -25.65 3.63
N ALA A 195 -5.33 -24.43 3.18
CA ALA A 195 -4.80 -23.37 4.04
C ALA A 195 -5.81 -22.97 5.14
N ALA A 196 -7.09 -22.75 4.77
CA ALA A 196 -8.09 -22.20 5.68
C ALA A 196 -8.31 -23.00 6.99
N PRO A 197 -8.44 -24.35 6.99
CA PRO A 197 -8.58 -25.10 8.24
C PRO A 197 -7.39 -24.95 9.18
N VAL A 198 -6.17 -24.86 8.63
CA VAL A 198 -4.95 -24.67 9.41
C VAL A 198 -4.91 -23.27 10.01
N LEU A 199 -5.24 -22.26 9.22
CA LEU A 199 -5.29 -20.87 9.68
C LEU A 199 -6.34 -20.66 10.80
N ILE A 200 -7.50 -21.31 10.69
CA ILE A 200 -8.54 -21.29 11.74
C ILE A 200 -7.99 -21.89 13.05
N CYS A 201 -7.32 -23.03 12.98
CA CYS A 201 -6.72 -23.65 14.17
C CYS A 201 -5.67 -22.73 14.83
N LEU A 202 -4.81 -22.11 14.01
CA LEU A 202 -3.74 -21.25 14.50
C LEU A 202 -4.25 -19.96 15.14
N VAL A 203 -5.25 -19.31 14.56
CA VAL A 203 -5.80 -18.07 15.13
C VAL A 203 -6.53 -18.30 16.45
N GLU A 204 -7.04 -19.51 16.71
CA GLU A 204 -7.73 -19.83 17.97
C GLU A 204 -6.79 -20.36 19.06
N ALA A 205 -5.71 -21.06 18.68
CA ALA A 205 -4.95 -21.88 19.63
C ALA A 205 -3.43 -21.61 19.69
N ASP A 206 -2.80 -20.88 18.74
CA ASP A 206 -1.35 -20.65 18.84
C ASP A 206 -1.01 -19.80 20.07
N PRO A 207 -0.02 -20.19 20.89
CA PRO A 207 0.33 -19.44 22.09
C PRO A 207 0.85 -18.02 21.79
N SER A 208 1.43 -17.80 20.60
CA SER A 208 1.98 -16.50 20.22
C SER A 208 0.93 -15.60 19.57
N ALA A 209 0.73 -14.41 20.13
CA ALA A 209 -0.12 -13.38 19.54
C ALA A 209 0.35 -12.98 18.13
N ASP A 210 1.66 -13.01 17.84
CA ASP A 210 2.19 -12.68 16.51
C ASP A 210 1.74 -13.69 15.45
N VAL A 211 1.65 -14.97 15.84
CA VAL A 211 1.19 -16.04 14.95
C VAL A 211 -0.33 -15.98 14.79
N ARG A 212 -1.08 -15.69 15.86
CA ARG A 212 -2.52 -15.45 15.77
C ARG A 212 -2.86 -14.24 14.90
N CYS A 213 -2.12 -13.14 15.03
CA CYS A 213 -2.23 -11.97 14.13
C CYS A 213 -1.96 -12.37 12.68
N ALA A 214 -0.88 -13.12 12.42
CA ALA A 214 -0.56 -13.61 11.08
C ALA A 214 -1.68 -14.49 10.51
N ALA A 215 -2.30 -15.33 11.34
CA ALA A 215 -3.40 -16.20 10.95
C ALA A 215 -4.68 -15.39 10.66
N ALA A 216 -5.01 -14.38 11.48
CA ALA A 216 -6.13 -13.48 11.21
C ALA A 216 -5.96 -12.71 9.89
N LEU A 217 -4.76 -12.19 9.61
CA LEU A 217 -4.43 -11.55 8.35
C LEU A 217 -4.59 -12.53 7.17
N ALA A 218 -4.04 -13.73 7.29
CA ALA A 218 -4.11 -14.76 6.25
C ALA A 218 -5.56 -15.20 5.99
N LEU A 219 -6.40 -15.32 7.02
CA LEU A 219 -7.83 -15.58 6.86
C LEU A 219 -8.56 -14.46 6.12
N GLY A 220 -8.13 -13.21 6.32
CA GLY A 220 -8.61 -12.06 5.54
C GLY A 220 -8.25 -12.12 4.05
N GLN A 221 -7.23 -12.89 3.68
CA GLN A 221 -6.82 -13.10 2.28
C GLN A 221 -7.51 -14.32 1.67
N THR A 222 -7.62 -15.42 2.41
CA THR A 222 -8.29 -16.64 1.92
C THR A 222 -9.81 -16.46 1.82
N GLY A 223 -10.38 -15.68 2.73
CA GLY A 223 -11.82 -15.45 2.81
C GLY A 223 -12.65 -16.69 3.11
N GLY A 224 -13.93 -16.61 2.76
CA GLY A 224 -14.92 -17.67 2.93
C GLY A 224 -15.74 -17.55 4.24
N PRO A 225 -16.96 -18.14 4.28
CA PRO A 225 -17.89 -17.95 5.40
C PRO A 225 -17.34 -18.41 6.77
N HIS A 226 -16.53 -19.47 6.78
CA HIS A 226 -15.90 -19.98 8.01
C HIS A 226 -14.84 -19.02 8.54
N ALA A 227 -14.05 -18.40 7.66
CA ALA A 227 -13.07 -17.38 8.05
C ALA A 227 -13.78 -16.18 8.70
N VAL A 228 -14.85 -15.68 8.09
CA VAL A 228 -15.65 -14.58 8.65
C VAL A 228 -16.16 -14.91 10.06
N LYS A 229 -16.77 -16.10 10.25
CA LYS A 229 -17.28 -16.52 11.56
C LYS A 229 -16.20 -16.57 12.64
N VAL A 230 -15.02 -17.07 12.29
CA VAL A 230 -13.88 -17.16 13.22
C VAL A 230 -13.32 -15.77 13.52
N LEU A 231 -13.14 -14.92 12.50
CA LEU A 231 -12.65 -13.55 12.67
C LEU A 231 -13.58 -12.71 13.55
N VAL A 232 -14.90 -12.87 13.45
CA VAL A 232 -15.86 -12.22 14.36
C VAL A 232 -15.61 -12.63 15.83
N ARG A 233 -15.40 -13.92 16.11
CA ARG A 233 -15.10 -14.41 17.46
C ARG A 233 -13.78 -13.83 17.98
N VAL A 234 -12.74 -13.85 17.15
CA VAL A 234 -11.39 -13.37 17.49
C VAL A 234 -11.41 -11.86 17.76
N ALA A 235 -12.20 -11.09 17.00
CA ALA A 235 -12.36 -9.65 17.19
C ALA A 235 -12.89 -9.27 18.58
N SER A 236 -13.63 -10.16 19.26
CA SER A 236 -14.19 -9.90 20.59
C SER A 236 -13.41 -10.54 21.75
N GLY A 237 -12.63 -11.59 21.50
CA GLY A 237 -12.11 -12.48 22.56
C GLY A 237 -10.60 -12.52 22.80
N ASP A 238 -9.79 -11.86 21.97
CA ASP A 238 -8.32 -11.97 22.02
C ASP A 238 -7.63 -10.71 22.57
N THR A 239 -6.30 -10.70 22.53
CA THR A 239 -5.41 -9.56 22.76
C THR A 239 -5.68 -8.42 21.77
N VAL A 240 -5.43 -7.19 22.20
CA VAL A 240 -5.70 -5.97 21.42
C VAL A 240 -5.13 -6.03 19.99
N THR A 241 -3.91 -6.56 19.83
CA THR A 241 -3.25 -6.67 18.52
C THR A 241 -3.98 -7.64 17.59
N VAL A 242 -4.36 -8.82 18.09
CA VAL A 242 -5.07 -9.84 17.30
C VAL A 242 -6.50 -9.37 16.98
N ARG A 243 -7.20 -8.74 17.94
CA ARG A 243 -8.53 -8.17 17.71
C ARG A 243 -8.52 -7.14 16.58
N ARG A 244 -7.56 -6.22 16.59
CA ARG A 244 -7.40 -5.20 15.54
C ARG A 244 -7.18 -5.81 14.16
N GLU A 245 -6.36 -6.86 14.09
CA GLU A 245 -6.11 -7.55 12.83
C GLU A 245 -7.35 -8.31 12.34
N ALA A 246 -8.10 -8.92 13.24
CA ALA A 246 -9.36 -9.58 12.89
C ALA A 246 -10.40 -8.58 12.36
N VAL A 247 -10.57 -7.42 13.02
CA VAL A 247 -11.44 -6.34 12.55
C VAL A 247 -10.99 -5.83 11.18
N ARG A 248 -9.68 -5.64 10.96
CA ARG A 248 -9.15 -5.25 9.66
C ARG A 248 -9.48 -6.28 8.58
N ALA A 249 -9.25 -7.56 8.86
CA ALA A 249 -9.54 -8.65 7.95
C ALA A 249 -11.02 -8.70 7.56
N LEU A 250 -11.94 -8.49 8.51
CA LEU A 250 -13.38 -8.41 8.25
C LEU A 250 -13.74 -7.25 7.30
N GLY A 251 -13.11 -6.08 7.50
CA GLY A 251 -13.26 -4.93 6.60
C GLY A 251 -12.74 -5.21 5.19
N THR A 252 -11.53 -5.77 5.06
CA THR A 252 -10.93 -6.14 3.77
C THR A 252 -11.75 -7.18 3.01
N LEU A 253 -12.34 -8.15 3.72
CA LEU A 253 -13.25 -9.15 3.15
C LEU A 253 -14.62 -8.58 2.76
N LYS A 254 -14.95 -7.35 3.16
CA LYS A 254 -16.28 -6.75 3.02
C LYS A 254 -17.38 -7.65 3.60
N ALA A 255 -17.11 -8.24 4.77
CA ALA A 255 -17.96 -9.22 5.41
C ALA A 255 -19.25 -8.60 5.99
N THR A 256 -20.32 -8.53 5.19
CA THR A 256 -21.62 -7.97 5.60
C THR A 256 -22.25 -8.68 6.81
N GLU A 257 -21.95 -9.96 7.01
CA GLU A 257 -22.40 -10.77 8.13
C GLU A 257 -21.75 -10.36 9.45
N ALA A 258 -20.64 -9.62 9.40
CA ALA A 258 -19.93 -9.13 10.58
C ALA A 258 -20.40 -7.75 11.06
N VAL A 259 -21.32 -7.09 10.33
CA VAL A 259 -21.74 -5.71 10.63
C VAL A 259 -22.27 -5.55 12.05
N ASP A 260 -23.14 -6.45 12.51
CA ASP A 260 -23.73 -6.36 13.84
C ASP A 260 -22.65 -6.51 14.94
N ALA A 261 -21.72 -7.45 14.76
CA ALA A 261 -20.59 -7.61 15.68
C ALA A 261 -19.67 -6.38 15.67
N LEU A 262 -19.34 -5.84 14.49
CA LEU A 262 -18.50 -4.64 14.36
C LEU A 262 -19.17 -3.40 14.97
N LEU A 263 -20.51 -3.31 14.94
CA LEU A 263 -21.25 -2.25 15.60
C LEU A 263 -21.07 -2.28 17.13
N GLU A 264 -21.02 -3.47 17.75
CA GLU A 264 -20.72 -3.61 19.18
C GLU A 264 -19.29 -3.17 19.51
N LEU A 265 -18.34 -3.37 18.59
CA LEU A 265 -16.93 -2.97 18.78
C LEU A 265 -16.71 -1.45 18.68
N LEU A 266 -17.68 -0.67 18.18
CA LEU A 266 -17.62 0.80 18.20
C LEU A 266 -17.60 1.37 19.62
N ASP A 267 -18.13 0.62 20.60
CA ASP A 267 -18.17 1.05 22.00
C ASP A 267 -16.87 0.72 22.75
N LEU A 268 -15.93 0.00 22.12
CA LEU A 268 -14.65 -0.39 22.71
C LEU A 268 -13.54 0.59 22.32
N PRO A 269 -12.97 1.39 23.26
CA PRO A 269 -12.05 2.48 22.92
C PRO A 269 -10.77 2.09 22.16
N ASP A 270 -10.33 0.84 22.27
CA ASP A 270 -9.14 0.34 21.59
C ASP A 270 -9.41 -0.19 20.18
N LEU A 271 -10.68 -0.46 19.85
CA LEU A 271 -11.16 -0.98 18.56
C LEU A 271 -12.05 0.00 17.79
N GLN A 272 -12.60 1.02 18.44
CA GLN A 272 -13.56 1.96 17.86
C GLN A 272 -13.14 2.50 16.49
N GLU A 273 -11.88 2.93 16.33
CA GLU A 273 -11.35 3.43 15.05
C GLU A 273 -11.28 2.33 13.97
N TYR A 274 -10.86 1.12 14.35
CA TYR A 274 -10.75 -0.01 13.43
C TYR A 274 -12.12 -0.52 13.01
N ALA A 275 -13.06 -0.59 13.95
CA ALA A 275 -14.44 -0.97 13.71
C ALA A 275 -15.14 0.05 12.79
N ALA A 276 -14.95 1.35 13.06
CA ALA A 276 -15.48 2.41 12.20
C ALA A 276 -14.94 2.30 10.76
N TRP A 277 -13.62 2.11 10.61
CA TRP A 277 -13.00 1.90 9.31
C TRP A 277 -13.54 0.65 8.61
N ALA A 278 -13.61 -0.49 9.31
CA ALA A 278 -14.08 -1.76 8.74
C ALA A 278 -15.53 -1.67 8.26
N LEU A 279 -16.41 -1.03 9.04
CA LEU A 279 -17.80 -0.77 8.65
C LEU A 279 -17.88 0.09 7.39
N GLY A 280 -17.01 1.09 7.26
CA GLY A 280 -16.89 1.91 6.05
C GLY A 280 -16.42 1.14 4.81
N GLU A 281 -15.47 0.21 4.97
CA GLU A 281 -15.00 -0.65 3.87
C GLU A 281 -16.04 -1.69 3.43
N ILE A 282 -16.83 -2.21 4.38
CA ILE A 282 -17.95 -3.11 4.10
C ILE A 282 -19.04 -2.36 3.32
N GLY A 283 -19.34 -1.12 3.71
CA GLY A 283 -20.31 -0.27 3.00
C GLY A 283 -21.77 -0.67 3.21
N ASP A 284 -22.09 -1.42 4.28
CA ASP A 284 -23.47 -1.80 4.61
C ASP A 284 -24.19 -0.69 5.38
N VAL A 285 -25.27 -0.16 4.80
CA VAL A 285 -26.06 0.96 5.33
C VAL A 285 -26.59 0.75 6.75
N ARG A 286 -26.70 -0.49 7.24
CA ARG A 286 -27.04 -0.79 8.64
C ARG A 286 -26.05 -0.15 9.63
N ALA A 287 -24.80 0.06 9.21
CA ALA A 287 -23.76 0.68 10.02
C ALA A 287 -23.94 2.19 10.26
N ALA A 288 -24.78 2.83 9.45
CA ALA A 288 -24.90 4.29 9.37
C ALA A 288 -25.18 4.95 10.73
N ALA A 289 -26.14 4.43 11.50
CA ALA A 289 -26.50 5.00 12.79
C ALA A 289 -25.36 4.87 13.83
N GLY A 290 -24.63 3.75 13.85
CA GLY A 290 -23.50 3.55 14.75
C GLY A 290 -22.31 4.45 14.41
N LEU A 291 -22.02 4.60 13.13
CA LEU A 291 -20.97 5.50 12.65
C LEU A 291 -21.30 6.97 12.89
N LEU A 292 -22.57 7.37 12.75
CA LEU A 292 -22.99 8.74 13.09
C LEU A 292 -22.78 9.03 14.58
N ARG A 293 -23.21 8.14 15.48
CA ARG A 293 -22.93 8.29 16.92
C ARG A 293 -21.43 8.39 17.19
N THR A 294 -20.62 7.59 16.50
CA THR A 294 -19.16 7.63 16.64
C THR A 294 -18.59 8.97 16.15
N ALA A 295 -19.09 9.49 15.03
CA ALA A 295 -18.71 10.80 14.48
C ALA A 295 -19.05 11.95 15.44
N GLU A 296 -20.13 11.83 16.22
CA GLU A 296 -20.56 12.86 17.16
C GLU A 296 -19.85 12.78 18.53
N THR A 297 -19.58 11.56 19.01
CA THR A 297 -19.23 11.34 20.44
C THR A 297 -17.79 10.88 20.67
N ALA A 298 -17.08 10.39 19.65
CA ALA A 298 -15.76 9.81 19.88
C ALA A 298 -14.75 10.84 20.42
N PRO A 299 -13.91 10.48 21.41
CA PRO A 299 -13.01 11.44 22.07
C PRO A 299 -11.90 11.93 21.13
N ARG A 300 -11.43 11.07 20.21
CA ARG A 300 -10.33 11.37 19.30
C ARG A 300 -10.85 11.97 17.99
N VAL A 301 -10.23 13.07 17.58
CA VAL A 301 -10.47 13.76 16.29
C VAL A 301 -10.31 12.80 15.11
N GLY A 302 -9.27 11.95 15.13
CA GLY A 302 -9.03 10.94 14.09
C GLY A 302 -10.19 9.95 13.96
N THR A 303 -10.74 9.49 15.09
CA THR A 303 -11.88 8.56 15.10
C THR A 303 -13.17 9.20 14.60
N ARG A 304 -13.47 10.44 15.02
CA ARG A 304 -14.65 11.17 14.51
C ARG A 304 -14.58 11.41 13.01
N SER A 305 -13.45 11.93 12.52
CA SER A 305 -13.23 12.16 11.09
C SER A 305 -13.23 10.86 10.27
N GLY A 306 -12.64 9.78 10.79
CA GLY A 306 -12.69 8.46 10.16
C GLY A 306 -14.09 7.88 10.08
N ALA A 307 -14.93 8.10 11.11
CA ALA A 307 -16.34 7.72 11.08
C ALA A 307 -17.12 8.53 10.04
N VAL A 308 -16.87 9.85 9.93
CA VAL A 308 -17.45 10.69 8.86
C VAL A 308 -17.02 10.20 7.47
N ASP A 309 -15.74 9.93 7.25
CA ASP A 309 -15.25 9.36 5.98
C ASP A 309 -15.96 8.03 5.65
N SER A 310 -16.17 7.19 6.67
CA SER A 310 -16.86 5.90 6.53
C SER A 310 -18.34 6.08 6.17
N LEU A 311 -19.04 7.06 6.77
CA LEU A 311 -20.39 7.46 6.39
C LEU A 311 -20.49 7.90 4.92
N GLY A 312 -19.47 8.60 4.41
CA GLY A 312 -19.39 8.95 3.00
C GLY A 312 -19.27 7.73 2.08
N ARG A 313 -18.48 6.72 2.46
CA ARG A 313 -18.33 5.46 1.68
C ARG A 313 -19.61 4.64 1.63
N LEU A 314 -20.41 4.68 2.70
CA LEU A 314 -21.71 4.03 2.77
C LEU A 314 -22.72 4.59 1.75
N GLY A 315 -22.59 5.86 1.38
CA GLY A 315 -23.53 6.53 0.47
C GLY A 315 -24.97 6.62 1.01
N ALA A 316 -25.16 6.42 2.32
CA ALA A 316 -26.48 6.43 2.94
C ALA A 316 -27.02 7.86 3.07
N THR A 317 -27.98 8.24 2.23
CA THR A 317 -28.60 9.58 2.29
C THR A 317 -29.35 9.86 3.59
N SER A 318 -29.73 8.82 4.34
CA SER A 318 -30.38 8.95 5.65
C SER A 318 -29.53 9.63 6.72
N VAL A 319 -28.22 9.76 6.52
CA VAL A 319 -27.31 10.40 7.51
C VAL A 319 -26.99 11.86 7.21
N ILE A 320 -27.56 12.44 6.15
CA ILE A 320 -27.28 13.82 5.74
C ILE A 320 -27.51 14.80 6.88
N ASP A 321 -28.66 14.74 7.56
CA ASP A 321 -28.98 15.66 8.65
C ASP A 321 -28.03 15.49 9.85
N GLY A 322 -27.61 14.26 10.14
CA GLY A 322 -26.62 13.97 11.18
C GLY A 322 -25.24 14.50 10.83
N VAL A 323 -24.77 14.27 9.60
CA VAL A 323 -23.47 14.76 9.11
C VAL A 323 -23.48 16.29 9.03
N LEU A 324 -24.61 16.92 8.70
CA LEU A 324 -24.78 18.37 8.80
C LEU A 324 -24.62 18.85 10.25
N GLY A 325 -25.23 18.16 11.23
CA GLY A 325 -25.02 18.44 12.65
C GLY A 325 -23.54 18.35 13.07
N VAL A 326 -22.79 17.37 12.55
CA VAL A 326 -21.34 17.26 12.75
C VAL A 326 -20.60 18.43 12.10
N ALA A 327 -20.99 18.82 10.88
CA ALA A 327 -20.41 19.95 10.16
C ALA A 327 -20.65 21.30 10.87
N GLU A 328 -21.77 21.45 11.60
CA GLU A 328 -22.11 22.64 12.37
C GLU A 328 -21.39 22.71 13.72
N ARG A 329 -21.28 21.59 14.44
CA ARG A 329 -21.02 21.60 15.88
C ARG A 329 -19.70 20.98 16.31
N ASP A 330 -19.00 20.24 15.44
CA ASP A 330 -17.76 19.59 15.87
C ASP A 330 -16.71 20.64 16.25
N PRO A 331 -16.06 20.52 17.43
CA PRO A 331 -15.07 21.49 17.87
C PRO A 331 -13.84 21.55 16.95
N SER A 332 -13.56 20.49 16.19
CA SER A 332 -12.43 20.41 15.27
C SER A 332 -12.84 20.87 13.87
N PRO A 333 -12.20 21.92 13.31
CA PRO A 333 -12.41 22.31 11.93
C PRO A 333 -12.04 21.22 10.93
N PHE A 334 -11.12 20.31 11.30
CA PHE A 334 -10.77 19.16 10.47
C PHE A 334 -11.96 18.20 10.28
N VAL A 335 -12.72 17.94 11.36
CA VAL A 335 -13.91 17.08 11.29
C VAL A 335 -15.04 17.80 10.57
N ARG A 336 -15.28 19.09 10.87
CA ARG A 336 -16.29 19.89 10.15
C ARG A 336 -16.02 19.92 8.65
N ARG A 337 -14.78 20.19 8.24
CA ARG A 337 -14.36 20.14 6.83
C ARG A 337 -14.64 18.77 6.21
N ARG A 338 -14.39 17.69 6.95
CA ARG A 338 -14.65 16.33 6.47
C ARG A 338 -16.13 16.06 6.26
N ALA A 339 -16.96 16.49 7.19
CA ALA A 339 -18.41 16.40 7.09
C ALA A 339 -18.94 17.15 5.86
N VAL A 340 -18.45 18.37 5.60
CA VAL A 340 -18.79 19.14 4.40
C VAL A 340 -18.41 18.40 3.10
N MET A 341 -17.23 17.78 3.05
CA MET A 341 -16.82 17.00 1.86
C MET A 341 -17.71 15.79 1.63
N VAL A 342 -18.16 15.12 2.70
CA VAL A 342 -19.10 13.99 2.60
C VAL A 342 -20.48 14.46 2.13
N LEU A 343 -21.01 15.55 2.69
CA LEU A 343 -22.28 16.13 2.25
C LEU A 343 -22.27 16.49 0.76
N CYS A 344 -21.15 17.04 0.28
CA CYS A 344 -20.91 17.31 -1.13
C CYS A 344 -20.91 16.04 -1.99
N ALA A 345 -20.21 14.98 -1.55
CA ALA A 345 -20.15 13.71 -2.28
C ALA A 345 -21.50 12.98 -2.35
N CYS A 346 -22.35 13.11 -1.33
CA CYS A 346 -23.69 12.51 -1.31
C CYS A 346 -24.70 13.20 -2.25
N SER A 347 -24.30 14.29 -2.92
CA SER A 347 -25.03 15.01 -3.99
C SER A 347 -26.54 15.23 -3.78
N PRO A 348 -27.03 15.78 -2.66
CA PRO A 348 -28.42 16.21 -2.58
C PRO A 348 -28.53 17.74 -2.83
N PRO A 349 -29.42 18.20 -3.72
CA PRO A 349 -29.87 19.61 -3.74
C PRO A 349 -30.52 20.05 -2.41
N VAL A 350 -30.87 19.08 -1.55
CA VAL A 350 -31.45 19.27 -0.21
C VAL A 350 -30.51 20.00 0.76
N ALA A 351 -29.19 20.00 0.51
CA ALA A 351 -28.22 20.62 1.41
C ALA A 351 -27.86 22.08 1.08
N ALA A 352 -28.37 22.67 -0.01
CA ALA A 352 -27.95 24.01 -0.45
C ALA A 352 -28.14 25.09 0.63
N GLU A 353 -29.35 25.23 1.16
CA GLU A 353 -29.66 26.27 2.15
C GLU A 353 -28.96 26.03 3.51
N PRO A 354 -28.90 24.79 4.04
CA PRO A 354 -28.06 24.50 5.20
C PRO A 354 -26.58 24.84 5.01
N LEU A 355 -25.99 24.53 3.84
CA LEU A 355 -24.59 24.82 3.56
C LEU A 355 -24.33 26.33 3.43
N ILE A 356 -25.28 27.10 2.86
CA ILE A 356 -25.20 28.57 2.79
C ILE A 356 -25.24 29.16 4.20
N ARG A 357 -26.14 28.69 5.05
CA ARG A 357 -26.22 29.14 6.44
C ARG A 357 -24.93 28.86 7.21
N LEU A 358 -24.44 27.62 7.11
CA LEU A 358 -23.19 27.20 7.75
C LEU A 358 -22.00 28.04 7.27
N LEU A 359 -21.93 28.37 5.97
CA LEU A 359 -20.89 29.25 5.43
C LEU A 359 -20.91 30.65 6.07
N GLY A 360 -22.08 31.20 6.37
CA GLY A 360 -22.21 32.51 7.03
C GLY A 360 -21.80 32.50 8.50
N GLU A 361 -21.88 31.36 9.17
CA GLU A 361 -21.53 31.19 10.59
C GLU A 361 -20.09 30.68 10.80
N GLU A 362 -19.47 30.10 9.77
CA GLU A 362 -18.16 29.46 9.86
C GLU A 362 -17.01 30.46 9.87
N SER A 363 -16.09 30.26 10.81
CA SER A 363 -14.90 31.10 11.01
C SER A 363 -13.63 30.47 10.44
N ASP A 364 -13.58 29.14 10.34
CA ASP A 364 -12.40 28.44 9.84
C ASP A 364 -12.31 28.52 8.32
N VAL A 365 -11.22 29.13 7.86
CA VAL A 365 -10.89 29.34 6.44
C VAL A 365 -10.94 28.04 5.63
N THR A 366 -10.51 26.92 6.19
CA THR A 366 -10.47 25.64 5.46
C THR A 366 -11.86 25.03 5.32
N VAL A 367 -12.73 25.23 6.30
CA VAL A 367 -14.12 24.80 6.23
C VAL A 367 -14.91 25.71 5.29
N ARG A 368 -14.75 27.04 5.37
CA ARG A 368 -15.35 28.00 4.41
C ARG A 368 -14.98 27.64 2.96
N GLY A 369 -13.71 27.34 2.69
CA GLY A 369 -13.27 26.93 1.37
C GLY A 369 -13.88 25.59 0.90
N ALA A 370 -14.09 24.63 1.81
CA ALA A 370 -14.79 23.38 1.49
C ALA A 370 -16.28 23.61 1.22
N LEU A 371 -16.93 24.51 1.96
CA LEU A 371 -18.33 24.91 1.75
C LEU A 371 -18.52 25.58 0.39
N ALA A 372 -17.62 26.48 0.00
CA ALA A 372 -17.63 27.10 -1.33
C ALA A 372 -17.59 26.04 -2.46
N ARG A 373 -16.72 25.03 -2.32
CA ARG A 373 -16.65 23.92 -3.28
C ARG A 373 -17.93 23.08 -3.28
N ALA A 374 -18.49 22.81 -2.10
CA ALA A 374 -19.73 22.06 -1.97
C ALA A 374 -20.91 22.77 -2.66
N LEU A 375 -21.02 24.08 -2.45
CA LEU A 375 -22.02 24.94 -3.11
C LEU A 375 -21.84 24.98 -4.63
N GLY A 376 -20.60 25.00 -5.12
CA GLY A 376 -20.32 24.95 -6.57
C GLY A 376 -20.83 23.67 -7.22
N ARG A 377 -20.62 22.53 -6.57
CA ARG A 377 -21.11 21.23 -7.05
C ARG A 377 -22.62 21.06 -6.97
N GLU A 378 -23.24 21.67 -5.97
CA GLU A 378 -24.70 21.71 -5.86
C GLU A 378 -25.30 22.54 -7.02
N GLY A 379 -24.73 23.71 -7.29
CA GLY A 379 -24.94 24.44 -8.53
C GLY A 379 -26.29 25.16 -8.67
N SER A 380 -27.09 25.31 -7.60
CA SER A 380 -28.32 26.12 -7.64
C SER A 380 -28.03 27.59 -7.93
N THR A 381 -29.02 28.31 -8.46
CA THR A 381 -28.91 29.76 -8.69
C THR A 381 -28.56 30.53 -7.41
N ARG A 382 -29.07 30.09 -6.26
CA ARG A 382 -28.76 30.72 -4.97
C ARG A 382 -27.33 30.43 -4.55
N ALA A 383 -26.86 29.18 -4.65
CA ALA A 383 -25.47 28.83 -4.38
C ALA A 383 -24.50 29.63 -5.24
N ARG A 384 -24.82 29.82 -6.53
CA ARG A 384 -24.03 30.68 -7.44
C ARG A 384 -23.91 32.09 -6.92
N GLN A 385 -25.02 32.78 -6.64
CA GLN A 385 -25.00 34.15 -6.12
C GLN A 385 -24.11 34.28 -4.88
N ILE A 386 -24.19 33.33 -3.95
CA ILE A 386 -23.35 33.29 -2.75
C ILE A 386 -21.86 33.14 -3.11
N LEU A 387 -21.51 32.32 -4.10
CA LEU A 387 -20.11 32.20 -4.56
C LEU A 387 -19.60 33.48 -5.21
N GLU A 388 -20.44 34.22 -5.96
CA GLU A 388 -20.06 35.52 -6.53
C GLU A 388 -19.81 36.56 -5.44
N GLU A 389 -20.68 36.59 -4.42
CA GLU A 389 -20.51 37.45 -3.26
C GLU A 389 -19.19 37.13 -2.54
N LEU A 390 -18.90 35.85 -2.28
CA LEU A 390 -17.68 35.38 -1.61
C LEU A 390 -16.39 35.84 -2.30
N ILE A 391 -16.37 35.91 -3.64
CA ILE A 391 -15.20 36.40 -4.40
C ILE A 391 -14.83 37.83 -4.02
N THR A 392 -15.78 38.63 -3.57
CA THR A 392 -15.53 40.04 -3.21
C THR A 392 -15.57 40.30 -1.71
N SER A 393 -16.32 39.49 -0.95
CA SER A 393 -16.59 39.73 0.46
C SER A 393 -15.72 38.92 1.43
N ASP A 394 -15.15 37.77 1.03
CA ASP A 394 -14.36 36.96 1.97
C ASP A 394 -12.97 37.55 2.19
N GLU A 395 -12.61 37.76 3.46
CA GLU A 395 -11.33 38.32 3.88
C GLU A 395 -10.14 37.47 3.39
N HIS A 396 -10.31 36.14 3.32
CA HIS A 396 -9.22 35.21 3.12
C HIS A 396 -9.15 34.72 1.67
N TRP A 397 -8.00 34.94 1.03
CA TRP A 397 -7.76 34.62 -0.38
C TRP A 397 -8.06 33.15 -0.74
N TYR A 398 -7.84 32.22 0.19
CA TYR A 398 -8.11 30.78 -0.04
C TYR A 398 -9.59 30.52 -0.33
N VAL A 399 -10.50 31.18 0.41
CA VAL A 399 -11.94 31.00 0.22
C VAL A 399 -12.38 31.65 -1.09
N ARG A 400 -11.87 32.86 -1.38
CA ARG A 400 -12.11 33.53 -2.68
C ARG A 400 -11.64 32.67 -3.85
N LYS A 401 -10.44 32.09 -3.76
CA LYS A 401 -9.92 31.13 -4.76
C LYS A 401 -10.84 29.91 -4.87
N ALA A 402 -11.28 29.34 -3.76
CA ALA A 402 -12.18 28.19 -3.76
C ALA A 402 -13.54 28.51 -4.43
N ALA A 403 -14.07 29.72 -4.24
CA ALA A 403 -15.27 30.19 -4.93
C ALA A 403 -15.05 30.36 -6.44
N VAL A 404 -13.90 30.90 -6.85
CA VAL A 404 -13.49 30.95 -8.28
C VAL A 404 -13.41 29.54 -8.89
N ASP A 405 -12.69 28.62 -8.22
CA ASP A 405 -12.56 27.23 -8.68
C ASP A 405 -13.96 26.58 -8.80
N ALA A 406 -14.84 26.80 -7.82
CA ALA A 406 -16.19 26.25 -7.75
C ALA A 406 -17.10 26.76 -8.88
N LEU A 407 -17.07 28.07 -9.18
CA LEU A 407 -17.84 28.65 -10.29
C LEU A 407 -17.33 28.18 -11.65
N ALA A 408 -16.02 27.95 -11.80
CA ALA A 408 -15.42 27.45 -13.03
C ALA A 408 -15.89 26.01 -13.39
N GLU A 409 -16.30 25.22 -12.41
CA GLU A 409 -16.87 23.88 -12.63
C GLU A 409 -18.34 23.93 -13.13
N ILE A 410 -19.01 25.09 -13.08
CA ILE A 410 -20.42 25.26 -13.49
C ILE A 410 -20.51 25.67 -14.97
N PRO A 411 -21.18 24.88 -15.85
CA PRO A 411 -21.34 25.23 -17.26
C PRO A 411 -22.12 26.55 -17.46
N GLY A 412 -21.60 27.44 -18.30
CA GLY A 412 -22.28 28.67 -18.73
C GLY A 412 -21.90 29.96 -17.97
N GLU A 413 -21.19 29.89 -16.86
CA GLU A 413 -20.94 31.05 -15.97
C GLU A 413 -19.50 31.57 -16.07
N HIS A 414 -19.22 32.37 -17.11
CA HIS A 414 -17.85 32.85 -17.40
C HIS A 414 -17.71 34.38 -17.33
N GLY A 415 -18.81 35.11 -17.18
CA GLY A 415 -18.81 36.58 -17.04
C GLY A 415 -18.36 37.06 -15.65
N VAL A 416 -18.66 36.26 -14.62
CA VAL A 416 -18.44 36.56 -13.20
C VAL A 416 -16.95 36.49 -12.81
N LEU A 417 -16.16 35.67 -13.52
CA LEU A 417 -14.71 35.53 -13.31
C LEU A 417 -13.92 36.83 -13.54
N ARG A 418 -14.50 37.82 -14.23
CA ARG A 418 -13.91 39.16 -14.39
C ARG A 418 -13.83 39.92 -13.05
N LEU A 419 -14.69 39.60 -12.08
CA LEU A 419 -14.69 40.23 -10.75
C LEU A 419 -13.44 39.87 -9.95
N ALA A 420 -12.88 38.67 -10.16
CA ALA A 420 -11.69 38.18 -9.46
C ALA A 420 -10.36 38.48 -10.18
N ALA A 421 -10.39 38.99 -11.41
CA ALA A 421 -9.17 39.29 -12.18
C ALA A 421 -8.30 40.38 -11.52
N GLY A 422 -8.92 41.28 -10.77
CA GLY A 422 -8.27 42.32 -9.97
C GLY A 422 -7.95 41.92 -8.53
N ASP A 423 -8.13 40.65 -8.14
CA ASP A 423 -7.89 40.22 -6.76
C ASP A 423 -6.46 40.53 -6.32
N THR A 424 -6.28 40.94 -5.06
CA THR A 424 -4.98 41.31 -4.49
C THR A 424 -4.03 40.13 -4.41
N HIS A 425 -4.54 38.90 -4.25
CA HIS A 425 -3.73 37.71 -4.04
C HIS A 425 -3.44 36.95 -5.36
N PRO A 426 -2.17 36.62 -5.67
CA PRO A 426 -1.79 36.01 -6.94
C PRO A 426 -2.44 34.65 -7.19
N ALA A 427 -2.68 33.86 -6.15
CA ALA A 427 -3.30 32.54 -6.30
C ALA A 427 -4.77 32.60 -6.77
N VAL A 428 -5.49 33.70 -6.46
CA VAL A 428 -6.86 33.92 -6.94
C VAL A 428 -6.82 34.30 -8.41
N ARG A 429 -5.93 35.24 -8.80
CA ARG A 429 -5.73 35.62 -10.20
C ARG A 429 -5.35 34.42 -11.08
N LEU A 430 -4.43 33.57 -10.62
CA LEU A 430 -4.06 32.34 -11.33
C LEU A 430 -5.24 31.37 -11.50
N ALA A 431 -6.13 31.28 -10.51
CA ALA A 431 -7.33 30.45 -10.64
C ALA A 431 -8.29 30.99 -11.72
N VAL A 432 -8.43 32.32 -11.82
CA VAL A 432 -9.20 33.00 -12.88
C VAL A 432 -8.60 32.76 -14.25
N GLU A 433 -7.28 32.84 -14.39
CA GLU A 433 -6.56 32.55 -15.62
C GLU A 433 -6.81 31.12 -16.07
N LYS A 434 -6.61 30.13 -15.19
CA LYS A 434 -6.86 28.71 -15.48
C LYS A 434 -8.30 28.44 -15.89
N ALA A 435 -9.26 28.99 -15.16
CA ALA A 435 -10.68 28.89 -15.50
C ALA A 435 -11.03 29.55 -16.86
N SER A 436 -10.22 30.54 -17.28
CA SER A 436 -10.33 31.18 -18.59
C SER A 436 -9.62 30.42 -19.70
N GLU A 437 -8.64 29.57 -19.41
CA GLU A 437 -7.91 28.75 -20.40
C GLU A 437 -8.63 27.44 -20.71
N SER A 438 -9.35 26.86 -19.76
CA SER A 438 -10.27 25.73 -19.97
C SER A 438 -11.43 26.06 -20.95
N ARG A 439 -11.47 27.28 -21.50
CA ARG A 439 -12.33 27.74 -22.59
C ARG A 439 -11.94 27.22 -23.99
N HIS A 440 -10.75 26.66 -24.16
CA HIS A 440 -10.14 26.46 -25.49
C HIS A 440 -9.86 24.99 -25.85
N HIS A 441 -10.34 24.05 -25.04
CA HIS A 441 -10.39 22.61 -25.31
C HIS A 441 -11.83 22.14 -25.10
#